data_AF-A0A351MU10-F1
#
_entry.id   AF-A0A351MU10-F1
#
_cell.length_a   1.000
_cell.length_b   1.000
_cell.length_c   1.000
_cell.angle_alpha   90.00
_cell.angle_beta   90.00
_cell.angle_gamma   90.00
#
_symmetry.space_group_name_H-M   'P 1'
#
loop_
_entity.id
_entity.type
_entity.pdbx_description
1 polymer ?
#
loop_
_entity_poly.entity_id
_entity_poly.type
_entity_poly.pdbx_seq_one_letter_code
_entity_poly.pdbx_strand_id
1 'polypeptide(L)'
;MTVSSPKRILVVRLFLVARSRPSIFADRIRRGLIVILPKRAPFWKPFANSVCKLYPKSIYTIHSLFTPTVHAPVLLEETLVLLAPRSSGKYLDCTFGGGGHTTAILTRTAGAHVTALDQDPEAVDRAAEITSRFQECFSFYPINFR
;
A
#
# COMPACT_ATOMS: atom_id res chain seq x y z
N MET A 1 -19.19 22.11 18.87
CA MET A 1 -18.52 21.57 20.08
C MET A 1 -18.91 20.10 20.16
N THR A 2 -18.03 19.15 19.85
CA THR A 2 -17.11 18.55 20.82
C THR A 2 -15.88 17.95 20.12
N VAL A 3 -14.70 18.28 20.64
CA VAL A 3 -13.43 17.65 20.28
C VAL A 3 -13.42 16.24 20.87
N SER A 4 -13.43 15.20 20.04
CA SER A 4 -13.25 13.82 20.50
C SER A 4 -11.75 13.49 20.54
N SER A 5 -11.23 13.54 21.76
CA SER A 5 -9.98 13.05 22.33
C SER A 5 -8.98 12.31 21.41
N PRO A 6 -7.65 12.57 21.52
CA PRO A 6 -6.65 11.83 20.78
C PRO A 6 -6.62 10.38 21.28
N LYS A 7 -6.90 9.42 20.40
CA LYS A 7 -6.72 7.99 20.66
C LYS A 7 -5.23 7.76 20.97
N ARG A 8 -4.89 7.61 22.25
CA ARG A 8 -3.53 7.35 22.71
C ARG A 8 -3.06 6.01 22.15
N ILE A 9 -2.19 6.05 21.15
CA ILE A 9 -1.44 4.87 20.70
C ILE A 9 -0.38 4.60 21.76
N LEU A 10 -0.64 3.66 22.68
CA LEU A 10 0.34 3.22 23.66
C LEU A 10 1.12 2.03 23.10
N VAL A 11 2.20 2.29 22.36
CA VAL A 11 3.18 1.24 22.01
C VAL A 11 4.14 1.06 23.19
N VAL A 12 3.68 0.47 24.29
CA VAL A 12 4.60 0.05 25.35
C VAL A 12 4.21 -1.31 25.94
N ARG A 13 5.05 -2.30 25.62
CA ARG A 13 5.44 -3.45 26.46
C ARG A 13 4.29 -4.29 27.02
N LEU A 14 3.42 -4.80 26.15
CA LEU A 14 2.32 -5.71 26.50
C LEU A 14 2.70 -7.20 26.42
N PHE A 15 3.87 -7.59 26.95
CA PHE A 15 4.26 -9.02 27.02
C PHE A 15 4.09 -9.62 28.42
N LEU A 16 4.28 -8.84 29.49
CA LEU A 16 4.20 -9.36 30.87
C LEU A 16 2.76 -9.39 31.43
N VAL A 17 1.91 -8.41 31.14
CA VAL A 17 0.55 -8.33 31.71
C VAL A 17 -0.39 -9.42 31.16
N ALA A 18 -0.21 -9.83 29.90
CA ALA A 18 -1.03 -10.85 29.26
C ALA A 18 -0.86 -12.24 29.90
N ARG A 19 0.30 -12.53 30.51
CA ARG A 19 0.54 -13.78 31.23
C ARG A 19 -0.04 -13.79 32.65
N SER A 20 -0.15 -12.63 33.30
CA SER A 20 -0.51 -12.57 34.72
C SER A 20 -2.00 -12.33 34.97
N ARG A 21 -2.71 -11.60 34.10
CA ARG A 21 -4.12 -11.20 34.32
C ARG A 21 -4.93 -11.14 33.01
N PRO A 22 -5.47 -12.28 32.52
CA PRO A 22 -6.15 -12.36 31.23
C PRO A 22 -7.48 -11.59 31.15
N SER A 23 -8.19 -11.39 32.27
CA SER A 23 -9.46 -10.64 32.32
C SER A 23 -9.29 -9.14 32.01
N ILE A 24 -8.18 -8.54 32.45
CA ILE A 24 -7.86 -7.12 32.21
C ILE A 24 -7.49 -6.88 30.74
N PHE A 25 -6.85 -7.85 30.09
CA PHE A 25 -6.53 -7.81 28.67
C PHE A 25 -7.79 -7.85 27.80
N ALA A 26 -8.75 -8.71 28.14
CA ALA A 26 -10.03 -8.80 27.45
C ALA A 26 -10.87 -7.51 27.57
N ASP A 27 -10.91 -6.87 28.75
CA ASP A 27 -11.62 -5.60 28.94
C ASP A 27 -11.00 -4.46 28.12
N ARG A 28 -9.67 -4.42 28.00
CA ARG A 28 -8.96 -3.43 27.19
C ARG A 28 -9.19 -3.58 25.68
N ILE A 29 -9.27 -4.81 25.18
CA ILE A 29 -9.64 -5.08 23.77
C ILE A 29 -11.08 -4.60 23.50
N ARG A 30 -12.03 -4.89 24.40
CA ARG A 30 -13.42 -4.43 24.27
C ARG A 30 -13.57 -2.91 24.22
N ARG A 31 -12.62 -2.17 24.81
CA ARG A 31 -12.58 -0.70 24.77
C ARG A 31 -11.78 -0.12 23.59
N GLY A 32 -11.42 -0.93 22.59
CA GLY A 32 -10.80 -0.46 21.34
C GLY A 32 -9.28 -0.43 21.32
N LEU A 33 -8.60 -1.19 22.18
CA LEU A 33 -7.14 -1.32 22.16
C LEU A 33 -6.69 -2.21 20.99
N ILE A 34 -5.84 -1.67 20.11
CA ILE A 34 -5.19 -2.41 19.02
C ILE A 34 -3.96 -3.15 19.60
N VAL A 35 -3.91 -4.47 19.43
CA VAL A 35 -2.80 -5.32 19.89
C VAL A 35 -1.96 -5.73 18.67
N ILE A 36 -0.70 -5.32 18.62
CA ILE A 36 0.26 -5.70 17.57
C ILE A 36 1.11 -6.86 18.09
N LEU A 37 1.10 -8.01 17.41
CA LEU A 37 1.89 -9.19 17.75
C LEU A 37 3.10 -9.32 16.81
N PRO A 38 4.31 -9.63 17.32
CA PRO A 38 5.51 -9.77 16.49
C PRO A 38 5.49 -11.05 15.62
N LYS A 39 5.94 -10.91 14.36
CA LYS A 39 5.84 -11.90 13.26
C LYS A 39 6.56 -13.24 13.45
N ARG A 40 7.52 -13.38 14.38
CA ARG A 40 8.41 -14.56 14.45
C ARG A 40 8.58 -15.07 15.87
N ALA A 41 7.55 -15.74 16.38
CA ALA A 41 7.77 -16.68 17.45
C ALA A 41 6.91 -17.94 17.19
N PRO A 42 7.52 -19.14 17.13
CA PRO A 42 6.79 -20.37 16.86
C PRO A 42 5.80 -20.76 17.99
N PHE A 43 5.86 -20.09 19.13
CA PHE A 43 5.04 -20.35 20.32
C PHE A 43 3.58 -19.86 20.24
N TRP A 44 3.21 -19.05 19.24
CA TRP A 44 1.92 -18.32 19.24
C TRP A 44 0.75 -19.02 18.54
N LYS A 45 1.01 -20.11 17.79
CA LYS A 45 -0.02 -20.81 17.01
C LYS A 45 -1.21 -21.31 17.84
N PRO A 46 -1.04 -21.89 19.05
CA PRO A 46 -2.17 -22.37 19.85
C PRO A 46 -3.02 -21.23 20.43
N PHE A 47 -2.39 -20.09 20.75
CA PHE A 47 -3.06 -18.94 21.36
C PHE A 47 -3.87 -18.14 20.32
N ALA A 48 -3.32 -17.93 19.12
CA ALA A 48 -4.02 -17.27 18.02
C ALA A 48 -5.34 -17.99 17.68
N ASN A 49 -5.33 -19.33 17.63
CA ASN A 49 -6.53 -20.12 17.38
C ASN A 49 -7.59 -19.99 18.48
N SER A 50 -7.19 -19.81 19.73
CA SER A 50 -8.13 -19.65 20.86
C SER A 50 -8.77 -18.26 20.87
N VAL A 51 -8.01 -17.21 20.55
CA VAL A 51 -8.51 -15.83 20.47
C VAL A 51 -9.49 -15.66 19.29
N CYS A 52 -9.18 -16.26 18.13
CA CYS A 52 -10.08 -16.26 16.98
C CYS A 52 -11.41 -17.01 17.25
N LYS A 53 -11.39 -18.08 18.05
CA LYS A 53 -12.62 -18.78 18.48
C LYS A 53 -13.48 -17.96 19.45
N LEU A 54 -12.85 -17.24 20.38
CA LEU A 54 -13.55 -16.50 21.43
C LEU A 54 -14.21 -15.20 20.94
N TYR A 55 -13.73 -14.61 19.85
CA TYR A 55 -14.25 -13.35 19.31
C TYR A 55 -14.39 -13.41 17.77
N PRO A 56 -15.39 -14.14 17.24
CA PRO A 56 -15.55 -14.35 15.79
C PRO A 56 -16.07 -13.11 15.03
N LYS A 57 -16.59 -12.08 15.71
CA LYS A 57 -17.22 -10.89 15.09
C LYS A 57 -16.43 -9.57 15.22
N SER A 58 -15.25 -9.56 15.84
CA SER A 58 -14.39 -8.37 15.81
C SER A 58 -13.47 -8.46 14.60
N ILE A 59 -13.73 -7.61 13.60
CA ILE A 59 -12.95 -7.44 12.39
C ILE A 59 -11.47 -7.32 12.77
N TYR A 60 -10.71 -8.39 12.58
CA TYR A 60 -9.26 -8.28 12.49
C TYR A 60 -9.00 -7.61 11.16
N THR A 61 -8.65 -6.33 11.17
CA THR A 61 -8.06 -5.70 10.00
C THR A 61 -6.67 -6.32 9.79
N ILE A 62 -6.65 -7.53 9.24
CA ILE A 62 -5.48 -8.16 8.60
C ILE A 62 -5.34 -7.59 7.18
N HIS A 63 -5.70 -6.32 6.97
CA HIS A 63 -5.60 -5.68 5.64
C HIS A 63 -4.19 -5.20 5.32
N SER A 64 -3.22 -5.44 6.20
CA SER A 64 -1.85 -4.93 6.04
C SER A 64 -0.81 -5.95 6.49
N LEU A 65 -0.88 -7.19 6.00
CA LEU A 65 0.21 -8.15 6.18
C LEU A 65 0.60 -8.93 4.92
N PHE A 66 -0.06 -8.67 3.78
CA PHE A 66 0.24 -9.28 2.46
C PHE A 66 0.13 -8.31 1.27
N THR A 67 0.18 -6.99 1.49
CA THR A 67 0.50 -6.10 0.37
C THR A 67 2.01 -6.15 0.18
N PRO A 68 2.55 -6.53 -1.00
CA PRO A 68 3.91 -6.16 -1.32
C PRO A 68 4.06 -4.65 -1.06
N THR A 69 5.24 -4.18 -0.70
CA THR A 69 5.51 -2.74 -0.63
C THR A 69 5.29 -2.17 -2.03
N VAL A 70 4.04 -1.84 -2.36
CA VAL A 70 3.67 -1.20 -3.62
C VAL A 70 4.43 0.12 -3.60
N HIS A 71 5.38 0.26 -4.51
CA HIS A 71 6.13 1.50 -4.62
C HIS A 71 5.14 2.62 -4.94
N ALA A 72 4.87 3.47 -3.95
CA ALA A 72 4.06 4.65 -4.18
C ALA A 72 4.90 5.65 -4.97
N PRO A 73 4.40 6.20 -6.09
CA PRO A 73 5.09 7.26 -6.81
C PRO A 73 5.20 8.51 -5.92
N VAL A 74 6.39 9.10 -5.90
CA VAL A 74 6.67 10.34 -5.16
C VAL A 74 6.13 11.54 -5.95
N LEU A 75 5.43 12.46 -5.27
CA LEU A 75 4.83 13.67 -5.86
C LEU A 75 3.83 13.42 -7.00
N LEU A 76 3.07 12.32 -6.91
CA LEU A 76 2.13 11.94 -7.98
C LEU A 76 1.09 13.02 -8.26
N GLU A 77 0.38 13.48 -7.22
CA GLU A 77 -0.73 14.41 -7.39
C GLU A 77 -0.23 15.79 -7.82
N GLU A 78 0.86 16.26 -7.24
CA GLU A 78 1.50 17.52 -7.61
C GLU A 78 1.96 17.51 -9.07
N THR A 79 2.58 16.41 -9.50
CA THR A 79 3.01 16.23 -10.89
C THR A 79 1.82 16.26 -11.83
N LEU A 80 0.73 15.56 -11.52
CA LEU A 80 -0.46 15.54 -12.36
C LEU A 80 -1.18 16.90 -12.42
N VAL A 81 -1.22 17.64 -11.31
CA VAL A 81 -1.78 19.00 -11.27
C VAL A 81 -0.97 19.95 -12.16
N LEU A 82 0.36 19.89 -12.07
CA LEU A 82 1.23 20.76 -12.86
C LEU A 82 1.29 20.37 -14.35
N LEU A 83 1.32 19.06 -14.63
CA LEU A 83 1.33 18.54 -15.99
C LEU A 83 -0.03 18.77 -16.69
N ALA A 84 -1.11 18.81 -15.92
CA ALA A 84 -2.50 18.96 -16.38
C ALA A 84 -2.81 18.15 -17.66
N PRO A 85 -2.71 16.80 -17.61
CA PRO A 85 -2.89 15.98 -18.79
C PRO A 85 -4.22 16.23 -19.50
N ARG A 86 -4.14 16.49 -20.81
CA ARG A 86 -5.26 16.71 -21.72
C ARG A 86 -5.61 15.43 -22.46
N SER A 87 -6.90 15.29 -22.79
CA SER A 87 -7.42 14.21 -23.62
C SER A 87 -6.68 14.11 -24.94
N SER A 88 -6.38 12.89 -25.38
CA SER A 88 -5.61 12.64 -26.61
C SER A 88 -4.19 13.23 -26.62
N GLY A 89 -3.67 13.68 -25.47
CA GLY A 89 -2.30 14.18 -25.34
C GLY A 89 -1.25 13.08 -25.47
N LYS A 90 -0.04 13.47 -25.87
CA LYS A 90 1.14 12.59 -25.95
C LYS A 90 2.15 13.00 -24.89
N TYR A 91 2.60 12.06 -24.09
CA TYR A 91 3.50 12.31 -22.97
C TYR A 91 4.75 11.44 -23.07
N LEU A 92 5.84 11.96 -22.53
CA LEU A 92 7.11 11.26 -22.40
C LEU A 92 7.42 11.10 -20.91
N ASP A 93 7.54 9.86 -20.45
CA ASP A 93 8.03 9.51 -19.12
C ASP A 93 9.49 9.06 -19.23
N CYS A 94 10.44 9.96 -18.97
CA CYS A 94 11.86 9.68 -19.12
C CYS A 94 12.45 8.79 -18.01
N THR A 95 11.70 8.55 -16.93
CA THR A 95 12.16 7.86 -15.74
C THR A 95 11.08 6.91 -15.25
N PHE A 96 10.68 5.99 -16.13
CA PHE A 96 9.52 5.14 -15.94
C PHE A 96 9.52 4.45 -14.57
N GLY A 97 10.67 3.90 -14.16
CA GLY A 97 10.87 3.24 -12.88
C GLY A 97 9.82 2.14 -12.66
N GLY A 98 8.88 2.38 -11.73
CA GLY A 98 7.76 1.50 -11.42
C GLY A 98 6.47 1.76 -12.22
N GLY A 99 6.45 2.73 -13.14
CA GLY A 99 5.30 3.05 -13.98
C GLY A 99 4.13 3.75 -13.29
N GLY A 100 4.32 4.25 -12.06
CA GLY A 100 3.26 4.89 -11.27
C GLY A 100 2.69 6.16 -11.92
N HIS A 101 3.55 7.05 -12.42
CA HIS A 101 3.13 8.27 -13.13
C HIS A 101 2.49 7.96 -14.48
N THR A 102 3.15 7.13 -15.29
CA THR A 102 2.61 6.60 -16.56
C THR A 102 1.19 6.02 -16.38
N THR A 103 1.00 5.14 -15.39
CA THR A 103 -0.30 4.51 -15.13
C THR A 103 -1.35 5.54 -14.76
N ALA A 104 -1.00 6.53 -13.95
CA ALA A 104 -1.94 7.57 -13.53
C ALA A 104 -2.36 8.47 -14.70
N ILE A 105 -1.43 8.83 -15.59
CA ILE A 105 -1.74 9.60 -16.81
C ILE A 105 -2.72 8.83 -17.69
N LEU A 106 -2.41 7.56 -18.01
CA LEU A 106 -3.23 6.71 -18.87
C LEU A 106 -4.61 6.41 -18.26
N THR A 107 -4.70 6.25 -16.94
CA THR A 107 -5.96 5.94 -16.25
C THR A 107 -6.86 7.17 -16.12
N ARG A 108 -6.30 8.35 -15.83
CA ARG A 108 -7.08 9.56 -15.54
C ARG A 108 -7.40 10.40 -16.78
N THR A 109 -6.77 10.10 -17.91
CA THR A 109 -6.82 10.95 -19.11
C THR A 109 -7.25 10.14 -20.32
N ALA A 110 -8.51 10.31 -20.73
CA ALA A 110 -9.06 9.59 -21.88
C ALA A 110 -8.25 9.86 -23.16
N GLY A 111 -7.83 8.80 -23.84
CA GLY A 111 -7.08 8.87 -25.09
C GLY A 111 -5.62 9.32 -24.97
N ALA A 112 -5.10 9.54 -23.75
CA ALA A 112 -3.69 9.87 -23.58
C ALA A 112 -2.79 8.74 -24.09
N HIS A 113 -1.67 9.12 -24.70
CA HIS A 113 -0.61 8.20 -25.11
C HIS A 113 0.66 8.52 -24.33
N VAL A 114 1.32 7.48 -23.80
CA VAL A 114 2.56 7.65 -23.06
C VAL A 114 3.66 6.81 -23.70
N THR A 115 4.75 7.47 -24.09
CA THR A 115 6.02 6.81 -24.37
C THR A 115 6.86 6.88 -23.11
N ALA A 116 7.40 5.76 -22.65
CA ALA A 116 8.20 5.68 -21.45
C ALA A 116 9.59 5.09 -21.72
N LEU A 117 10.59 5.63 -21.01
CA LEU A 117 11.98 5.25 -21.12
C LEU A 117 12.52 4.85 -19.74
N ASP A 118 13.33 3.80 -19.69
CA ASP A 118 14.19 3.51 -18.54
C ASP A 118 15.40 2.67 -18.97
N GLN A 119 16.52 2.82 -18.29
CA GLN A 119 17.71 2.00 -18.50
C GLN A 119 17.74 0.76 -17.58
N ASP A 120 16.92 0.73 -16.52
CA ASP A 120 16.83 -0.40 -15.61
C ASP A 120 16.20 -1.62 -16.32
N PRO A 121 16.91 -2.76 -16.41
CA PRO A 121 16.35 -3.98 -16.99
C PRO A 121 15.09 -4.47 -16.25
N GLU A 122 14.97 -4.23 -14.94
CA GLU A 122 13.77 -4.63 -14.18
C GLU A 122 12.54 -3.79 -14.54
N ALA A 123 12.72 -2.63 -15.18
CA ALA A 123 11.62 -1.81 -15.67
C ALA A 123 10.88 -2.48 -16.84
N VAL A 124 11.54 -3.36 -17.59
CA VAL A 124 10.95 -4.10 -18.72
C VAL A 124 9.78 -4.96 -18.25
N ASP A 125 9.96 -5.69 -17.15
CA ASP A 125 8.92 -6.57 -16.60
C ASP A 125 7.70 -5.76 -16.13
N ARG A 126 7.96 -4.62 -15.47
CA ARG A 126 6.90 -3.70 -15.01
C ARG A 126 6.18 -3.03 -16.19
N ALA A 127 6.91 -2.70 -17.25
CA ALA A 127 6.34 -2.16 -18.48
C ALA A 127 5.46 -3.19 -19.20
N ALA A 128 5.81 -4.47 -19.20
CA ALA A 128 5.01 -5.53 -19.79
C ALA A 128 3.60 -5.61 -19.15
N GLU A 129 3.51 -5.44 -17.83
CA GLU A 129 2.22 -5.39 -17.13
C GLU A 129 1.35 -4.20 -17.60
N ILE A 130 1.94 -3.03 -17.82
CA ILE A 130 1.22 -1.84 -18.29
C ILE A 130 0.83 -1.99 -19.76
N THR A 131 1.72 -2.51 -20.61
CA THR A 131 1.45 -2.80 -22.02
C THR A 131 0.24 -3.71 -22.18
N SER A 132 0.10 -4.74 -21.33
CA SER A 132 -1.07 -5.64 -21.37
C SER A 132 -2.40 -4.93 -21.11
N ARG A 133 -2.38 -3.81 -20.37
CA ARG A 133 -3.57 -3.04 -19.98
C ARG A 133 -3.85 -1.87 -20.93
N PHE A 134 -2.83 -1.32 -21.57
CA PHE A 134 -2.90 -0.09 -22.36
C PHE A 134 -2.22 -0.23 -23.73
N GLN A 135 -2.42 -1.36 -24.40
CA GLN A 135 -1.67 -1.77 -25.59
C GLN A 135 -1.60 -0.72 -26.71
N GLU A 136 -2.70 -0.02 -26.97
CA GLU A 136 -2.78 1.01 -28.04
C GLU A 136 -2.27 2.39 -27.60
N CYS A 137 -2.07 2.60 -26.29
CA CYS A 137 -1.81 3.91 -25.70
C CYS A 137 -0.48 4.00 -24.95
N PHE A 138 0.29 2.91 -24.88
CA PHE A 138 1.55 2.84 -24.16
C PHE A 138 2.66 2.22 -25.02
N SER A 139 3.85 2.81 -24.96
CA SER A 139 5.06 2.27 -25.57
C SER A 139 6.23 2.42 -24.62
N PHE A 140 7.05 1.38 -24.47
CA PHE A 140 8.21 1.38 -23.60
C PHE A 140 9.50 1.10 -24.39
N TYR A 141 10.56 1.84 -24.08
CA TYR A 141 11.88 1.65 -24.67
C TYR A 141 12.94 1.53 -23.56
N PRO A 142 13.71 0.42 -23.51
CA PRO A 142 14.75 0.22 -22.51
C PRO A 142 16.03 1.00 -22.88
N ILE A 143 15.95 2.33 -22.87
CA ILE A 143 17.02 3.24 -23.28
C ILE A 143 17.23 4.35 -22.25
N ASN A 144 18.39 5.00 -22.33
CA ASN A 144 18.67 6.22 -21.58
C ASN A 144 18.01 7.44 -22.27
N PHE A 145 17.66 8.47 -21.50
CA PHE A 145 17.04 9.70 -21.98
C PHE A 145 18.05 10.85 -22.24
N ARG A 146 19.35 10.54 -22.18
CA ARG A 146 20.46 11.50 -22.33
C ARG A 146 20.76 11.87 -23.78
#